data_AF-I3SAW1-F1
#
_entry.id   AF-I3SAW1-F1
#
_cell.length_a   1.000
_cell.length_b   1.000
_cell.length_c   1.000
_cell.angle_alpha   90.00
_cell.angle_beta   90.00
_cell.angle_gamma   90.00
#
_symmetry.space_group_name_H-M   'P 1'
#
loop_
_entity.id
_entity.type
_entity.pdbx_description
1 polymer ?
#
loop_
_entity_poly.entity_id
_entity_poly.type
_entity_poly.pdbx_seq_one_letter_code
_entity_poly.pdbx_strand_id
1 'polypeptide(L)'
;MFNDDIQGTAGVALAGLLGTVRAQGRPLSDFVNQKIVVVGAGSAGLGVLKMAIQAVAKMCGCSELAAKSQFFLIDKDGLVTTERSNLAPAAAPFAKNPRDIEGLSEGSSIIDVVKKVKPHVLVGLSDVGGIFNEEVLKAMRESVSTKPAIFAMSNPTMNAECTAIDAFRHAGENIVFASGSPFENVDLGNGKVGHVNQANNMYLFPGIGLGTLLSGARLITDGMLQAASECLASYMVEDDILKGILYPSIDSIREVTAEVGAAVLRAAVEEDLADGRDDVGPRELAHMSKEETVEYVRHNMWFPVYSPLVHEK
;
A
#
# COMPACT_ATOMS: atom_id res chain seq x y z
N MET A 1 12.42 -15.59 -2.71
CA MET A 1 12.62 -14.55 -3.75
C MET A 1 11.42 -13.60 -3.66
N PHE A 2 11.66 -12.30 -3.66
CA PHE A 2 10.65 -11.24 -3.57
C PHE A 2 10.63 -10.46 -4.88
N ASN A 3 9.47 -10.00 -5.32
CA ASN A 3 9.32 -9.11 -6.47
C ASN A 3 8.78 -7.77 -5.99
N ASP A 4 9.57 -6.71 -6.14
CA ASP A 4 9.26 -5.39 -5.60
C ASP A 4 8.05 -4.72 -6.27
N ASP A 5 7.89 -4.92 -7.59
CA ASP A 5 6.76 -4.37 -8.34
C ASP A 5 5.42 -5.00 -7.90
N ILE A 6 5.45 -6.25 -7.44
CA ILE A 6 4.27 -6.98 -6.95
C ILE A 6 4.07 -6.74 -5.46
N GLN A 7 5.05 -7.15 -4.66
CA GLN A 7 4.93 -7.27 -3.22
C GLN A 7 5.31 -5.97 -2.50
N GLY A 8 6.30 -5.23 -3.00
CA GLY A 8 6.66 -3.91 -2.46
C GLY A 8 5.56 -2.88 -2.72
N THR A 9 5.06 -2.83 -3.95
CA THR A 9 3.89 -2.00 -4.31
C THR A 9 2.65 -2.38 -3.51
N ALA A 10 2.38 -3.68 -3.37
CA ALA A 10 1.26 -4.15 -2.57
C ALA A 10 1.35 -3.74 -1.11
N GLY A 11 2.55 -3.80 -0.52
CA GLY A 11 2.75 -3.41 0.87
C GLY A 11 2.59 -1.90 1.09
N VAL A 12 3.16 -1.06 0.21
CA VAL A 12 3.03 0.39 0.37
C VAL A 12 1.60 0.86 0.12
N ALA A 13 0.89 0.23 -0.82
CA ALA A 13 -0.53 0.49 -1.02
C ALA A 13 -1.33 0.08 0.21
N LEU A 14 -1.09 -1.11 0.77
CA LEU A 14 -1.78 -1.58 1.98
C LEU A 14 -1.56 -0.61 3.16
N ALA A 15 -0.34 -0.12 3.36
CA ALA A 15 -0.08 0.89 4.39
C ALA A 15 -0.96 2.13 4.20
N GLY A 16 -1.01 2.68 2.97
CA GLY A 16 -1.88 3.80 2.63
C GLY A 16 -3.38 3.50 2.79
N LEU A 17 -3.81 2.29 2.45
CA LEU A 17 -5.19 1.85 2.62
C LEU A 17 -5.60 1.82 4.10
N LEU A 18 -4.73 1.29 4.97
CA LEU A 18 -4.94 1.29 6.42
C LEU A 18 -4.95 2.73 6.98
N GLY A 19 -4.05 3.59 6.50
CA GLY A 19 -4.03 5.02 6.82
C GLY A 19 -5.29 5.75 6.40
N THR A 20 -5.85 5.39 5.25
CA THR A 20 -7.09 5.97 4.73
C THR A 20 -8.29 5.68 5.65
N VAL A 21 -8.38 4.49 6.24
CA VAL A 21 -9.43 4.18 7.22
C VAL A 21 -9.38 5.14 8.41
N ARG A 22 -8.18 5.39 8.92
CA ARG A 22 -7.95 6.36 10.01
C ARG A 22 -8.26 7.79 9.57
N ALA A 23 -7.88 8.17 8.34
CA ALA A 23 -8.17 9.49 7.76
C ALA A 23 -9.67 9.78 7.61
N GLN A 24 -10.48 8.73 7.51
CA GLN A 24 -11.94 8.80 7.49
C GLN A 24 -12.54 8.91 8.91
N GLY A 25 -11.72 8.95 9.95
CA GLY A 25 -12.13 8.98 11.35
C GLY A 25 -12.65 7.64 11.87
N ARG A 26 -12.25 6.53 11.25
CA ARG A 26 -12.73 5.18 11.58
C ARG A 26 -11.63 4.33 12.23
N PRO A 27 -11.98 3.39 13.12
CA PRO A 27 -11.01 2.46 13.68
C PRO A 27 -10.48 1.52 12.58
N LEU A 28 -9.24 1.05 12.71
CA LEU A 28 -8.62 0.14 11.75
C LEU A 28 -9.44 -1.14 11.50
N SER A 29 -10.19 -1.61 12.50
CA SER A 29 -11.12 -2.75 12.35
C SER A 29 -12.20 -2.52 11.28
N ASP A 30 -12.47 -1.27 10.90
CA ASP A 30 -13.40 -0.93 9.82
C ASP A 30 -12.81 -1.13 8.42
N PHE A 31 -11.52 -1.49 8.30
CA PHE A 31 -10.89 -1.81 7.02
C PHE A 31 -11.68 -2.88 6.23
N VAL A 32 -12.31 -3.82 6.95
CA VAL A 32 -13.13 -4.90 6.40
C VAL A 32 -14.38 -4.40 5.66
N ASN A 33 -14.83 -3.18 5.96
CA ASN A 33 -15.99 -2.52 5.35
C ASN A 33 -15.61 -1.54 4.23
N GLN A 34 -14.31 -1.41 3.93
CA GLN A 34 -13.84 -0.53 2.86
C GLN A 34 -14.33 -1.02 1.49
N LYS A 35 -14.59 -0.05 0.63
CA LYS A 35 -14.97 -0.25 -0.77
C LYS A 35 -13.80 0.23 -1.60
N ILE A 36 -13.06 -0.70 -2.18
CA ILE A 36 -11.81 -0.40 -2.87
C ILE A 36 -12.00 -0.77 -4.34
N VAL A 37 -11.72 0.16 -5.23
CA VAL A 37 -11.71 -0.11 -6.68
C VAL A 37 -10.26 -0.02 -7.14
N VAL A 38 -9.73 -1.12 -7.66
CA VAL A 38 -8.39 -1.22 -8.23
C VAL A 38 -8.50 -1.24 -9.75
N VAL A 39 -7.86 -0.28 -10.40
CA VAL A 39 -7.80 -0.14 -11.86
C VAL A 39 -6.42 -0.58 -12.32
N GLY A 40 -6.37 -1.74 -12.99
CA GLY A 40 -5.15 -2.42 -13.39
C GLY A 40 -5.12 -3.85 -12.85
N ALA A 41 -5.35 -4.84 -13.72
CA ALA A 41 -5.21 -6.27 -13.41
C ALA A 41 -3.81 -6.84 -13.70
N GLY A 42 -2.81 -5.97 -13.67
CA GLY A 42 -1.41 -6.35 -13.70
C GLY A 42 -0.93 -6.92 -12.38
N SER A 43 0.36 -7.26 -12.33
CA SER A 43 0.99 -7.91 -11.18
C SER A 43 0.89 -7.07 -9.90
N ALA A 44 1.07 -5.74 -10.00
CA ALA A 44 0.92 -4.80 -8.89
C ALA A 44 -0.52 -4.76 -8.34
N GLY A 45 -1.52 -4.53 -9.20
CA GLY A 45 -2.92 -4.45 -8.78
C GLY A 45 -3.45 -5.75 -8.15
N LEU A 46 -3.07 -6.89 -8.72
CA LEU A 46 -3.36 -8.20 -8.13
C LEU A 46 -2.66 -8.40 -6.78
N GLY A 47 -1.41 -7.94 -6.65
CA GLY A 47 -0.67 -7.95 -5.38
C GLY A 47 -1.38 -7.13 -4.30
N VAL A 48 -1.81 -5.91 -4.61
CA VAL A 48 -2.54 -5.02 -3.69
C VAL A 48 -3.82 -5.69 -3.20
N LEU A 49 -4.63 -6.26 -4.12
CA LEU A 49 -5.86 -6.96 -3.75
C LEU A 49 -5.59 -8.19 -2.90
N LYS A 50 -4.56 -8.99 -3.24
CA LYS A 50 -4.15 -10.15 -2.46
C LYS A 50 -3.82 -9.75 -1.02
N MET A 51 -2.96 -8.75 -0.84
CA MET A 51 -2.54 -8.28 0.49
C MET A 51 -3.69 -7.64 1.27
N ALA A 52 -4.56 -6.87 0.61
CA ALA A 52 -5.75 -6.31 1.25
C ALA A 52 -6.70 -7.41 1.76
N ILE A 53 -6.95 -8.45 0.97
CA ILE A 53 -7.79 -9.60 1.37
C ILE A 53 -7.14 -10.38 2.51
N GLN A 54 -5.82 -10.58 2.49
CA GLN A 54 -5.09 -11.22 3.59
C GLN A 54 -5.19 -10.39 4.89
N ALA A 55 -5.10 -9.06 4.80
CA ALA A 55 -5.30 -8.17 5.94
C ALA A 55 -6.73 -8.26 6.50
N VAL A 56 -7.75 -8.29 5.64
CA VAL A 56 -9.15 -8.52 6.06
C VAL A 56 -9.31 -9.89 6.74
N ALA A 57 -8.74 -10.95 6.16
CA ALA A 57 -8.81 -12.30 6.72
C ALA A 57 -8.18 -12.38 8.11
N LYS A 58 -7.02 -11.71 8.30
CA LYS A 58 -6.34 -11.60 9.60
C LYS A 58 -7.18 -10.84 10.63
N MET A 59 -7.79 -9.71 10.24
CA MET A 59 -8.63 -8.90 11.15
C MET A 59 -9.94 -9.59 11.53
N CYS A 60 -10.59 -10.29 10.60
CA CYS A 60 -11.84 -11.02 10.85
C CYS A 60 -11.63 -12.38 11.50
N GLY A 61 -10.40 -12.93 11.46
CA GLY A 61 -10.12 -14.32 11.82
C GLY A 61 -10.80 -15.35 10.90
N CYS A 62 -11.33 -14.94 9.75
CA CYS A 62 -12.13 -15.78 8.85
C CYS A 62 -11.90 -15.40 7.38
N SER A 63 -11.45 -16.36 6.57
CA SER A 63 -11.17 -16.19 5.14
C SER A 63 -12.44 -16.02 4.29
N GLU A 64 -13.57 -16.60 4.71
CA GLU A 64 -14.84 -16.50 3.96
C GLU A 64 -15.40 -15.07 3.95
N LEU A 65 -15.22 -14.32 5.04
CA LEU A 65 -15.60 -12.91 5.10
C LEU A 65 -14.72 -12.04 4.19
N ALA A 66 -13.44 -12.40 4.05
CA ALA A 66 -12.53 -11.71 3.15
C ALA A 66 -12.93 -11.89 1.67
N ALA A 67 -13.50 -13.04 1.30
CA ALA A 67 -14.05 -13.29 -0.04
C ALA A 67 -15.28 -12.41 -0.36
N LYS A 68 -16.00 -11.93 0.67
CA LYS A 68 -17.15 -11.02 0.54
C LYS A 68 -16.76 -9.53 0.58
N SER A 69 -15.46 -9.23 0.62
CA SER A 69 -14.96 -7.86 0.61
C SER A 69 -15.49 -7.07 -0.59
N GLN A 70 -15.72 -5.77 -0.39
CA GLN A 70 -16.19 -4.87 -1.45
C GLN A 70 -15.00 -4.32 -2.27
N PHE A 71 -14.10 -5.22 -2.69
CA PHE A 71 -12.92 -4.89 -3.48
C PHE A 71 -13.13 -5.27 -4.94
N PHE A 72 -13.06 -4.32 -5.85
CA PHE A 72 -13.37 -4.47 -7.27
C PHE A 72 -12.10 -4.36 -8.09
N LEU A 73 -11.97 -5.20 -9.10
CA LEU A 73 -10.86 -5.19 -10.05
C LEU A 73 -11.36 -4.78 -11.43
N ILE A 74 -10.72 -3.78 -12.03
CA ILE A 74 -10.99 -3.32 -13.39
C ILE A 74 -9.74 -3.56 -14.23
N ASP A 75 -9.90 -4.23 -15.37
CA ASP A 75 -8.84 -4.40 -16.36
C ASP A 75 -9.11 -3.56 -17.62
N LYS A 76 -8.32 -3.79 -18.67
CA LYS A 76 -8.44 -3.08 -19.94
C LYS A 76 -9.81 -3.23 -20.63
N ASP A 77 -10.56 -4.30 -20.33
CA ASP A 77 -11.89 -4.53 -20.90
C ASP A 77 -13.01 -4.18 -19.89
N GLY A 78 -12.68 -3.61 -18.73
CA GLY A 78 -13.62 -3.14 -17.71
C GLY A 78 -13.65 -4.01 -16.44
N LEU A 79 -14.74 -3.92 -15.68
CA LEU A 79 -14.93 -4.67 -14.44
C LEU A 79 -14.78 -6.17 -14.67
N VAL A 80 -13.95 -6.82 -13.84
CA VAL A 80 -13.69 -8.26 -13.91
C VAL A 80 -14.70 -9.03 -13.08
N THR A 81 -15.46 -9.92 -13.73
CA THR A 81 -16.44 -10.80 -13.07
C THR A 81 -16.19 -12.27 -13.40
N THR A 82 -16.92 -13.16 -12.73
CA THR A 82 -16.84 -14.61 -12.96
C THR A 82 -17.35 -15.05 -14.33
N GLU A 83 -18.00 -14.15 -15.09
CA GLU A 83 -18.46 -14.41 -16.47
C GLU A 83 -17.37 -14.17 -17.53
N ARG A 84 -16.20 -13.62 -17.16
CA ARG A 84 -15.09 -13.39 -18.08
C ARG A 84 -14.55 -14.70 -18.64
N SER A 85 -14.65 -14.87 -19.96
CA SER A 85 -14.25 -16.10 -20.67
C SER A 85 -12.74 -16.37 -20.67
N ASN A 86 -11.90 -15.33 -20.72
CA ASN A 86 -10.43 -15.44 -20.81
C ASN A 86 -9.73 -14.85 -19.59
N LEU A 87 -10.25 -15.13 -18.40
CA LEU A 87 -9.69 -14.59 -17.16
C LEU A 87 -8.36 -15.25 -16.82
N ALA A 88 -7.33 -14.44 -16.58
CA ALA A 88 -6.05 -14.95 -16.11
C ALA A 88 -6.22 -15.67 -14.76
N PRO A 89 -5.58 -16.84 -14.52
CA PRO A 89 -5.75 -17.59 -13.27
C PRO A 89 -5.42 -16.77 -12.02
N ALA A 90 -4.48 -15.83 -12.11
CA ALA A 90 -4.11 -14.95 -11.00
C ALA A 90 -5.20 -13.90 -10.67
N ALA A 91 -6.06 -13.55 -11.64
CA ALA A 91 -7.16 -12.59 -11.45
C ALA A 91 -8.47 -13.28 -11.02
N ALA A 92 -8.61 -14.58 -11.27
CA ALA A 92 -9.80 -15.36 -10.93
C ALA A 92 -10.27 -15.24 -9.46
N PRO A 93 -9.39 -15.22 -8.45
CA PRO A 93 -9.82 -15.05 -7.06
C PRO A 93 -10.46 -13.69 -6.75
N PHE A 94 -10.24 -12.68 -7.59
CA PHE A 94 -10.74 -11.31 -7.38
C PHE A 94 -11.94 -10.97 -8.25
N ALA A 95 -12.36 -11.89 -9.12
CA ALA A 95 -13.53 -11.72 -9.96
C ALA A 95 -14.81 -11.66 -9.12
N LYS A 96 -15.65 -10.64 -9.38
CA LYS A 96 -16.95 -10.55 -8.70
C LYS A 96 -17.97 -11.48 -9.32
N ASN A 97 -18.84 -12.03 -8.50
CA ASN A 97 -20.03 -12.69 -9.01
C ASN A 97 -21.04 -11.61 -9.45
N PRO A 98 -21.51 -11.60 -10.71
CA PRO A 98 -22.51 -10.64 -11.20
C PRO A 98 -23.77 -10.55 -10.33
N ARG A 99 -24.13 -11.63 -9.63
CA ARG A 99 -25.28 -11.66 -8.72
C ARG A 99 -25.08 -10.81 -7.46
N ASP A 100 -23.83 -10.58 -7.07
CA ASP A 100 -23.46 -9.82 -5.86
C ASP A 100 -23.21 -8.34 -6.18
N ILE A 101 -23.22 -7.95 -7.47
CA ILE A 101 -22.92 -6.59 -7.94
C ILE A 101 -24.12 -6.00 -8.69
N GLU A 102 -25.10 -5.52 -7.93
CA GLU A 102 -26.31 -4.94 -8.50
C GLU A 102 -26.01 -3.77 -9.45
N GLY A 103 -26.56 -3.81 -10.67
CA GLY A 103 -26.43 -2.73 -11.65
C GLY A 103 -25.05 -2.61 -12.31
N LEU A 104 -24.16 -3.58 -12.12
CA LEU A 104 -22.90 -3.72 -12.84
C LEU A 104 -22.87 -5.09 -13.53
N SER A 105 -22.19 -5.14 -14.66
CA SER A 105 -21.94 -6.37 -15.42
C SER A 105 -20.46 -6.53 -15.75
N GLU A 106 -20.11 -7.70 -16.26
CA GLU A 106 -18.83 -7.92 -16.94
C GLU A 106 -18.50 -6.76 -17.90
N GLY A 107 -17.28 -6.24 -17.80
CA GLY A 107 -16.81 -5.15 -18.65
C GLY A 107 -17.40 -3.76 -18.38
N SER A 108 -18.08 -3.56 -17.23
CA SER A 108 -18.54 -2.22 -16.83
C SER A 108 -17.36 -1.24 -16.76
N SER A 109 -17.57 -0.01 -17.23
CA SER A 109 -16.51 1.00 -17.29
C SER A 109 -16.09 1.51 -15.91
N ILE A 110 -14.91 2.14 -15.80
CA ILE A 110 -14.43 2.74 -14.55
C ILE A 110 -15.45 3.73 -13.99
N ILE A 111 -16.03 4.57 -14.85
CA ILE A 111 -17.00 5.58 -14.43
C ILE A 111 -18.29 4.95 -13.89
N ASP A 112 -18.78 3.88 -14.50
CA ASP A 112 -19.98 3.17 -14.05
C ASP A 112 -19.74 2.48 -12.70
N VAL A 113 -18.59 1.83 -12.55
CA VAL A 113 -18.20 1.19 -11.29
C VAL A 113 -18.07 2.24 -10.18
N VAL A 114 -17.38 3.35 -10.42
CA VAL A 114 -17.21 4.42 -9.41
C VAL A 114 -18.56 5.01 -9.02
N LYS A 115 -19.44 5.33 -10.00
CA LYS A 115 -20.77 5.89 -9.72
C LYS A 115 -21.66 4.93 -8.92
N LYS A 116 -21.61 3.63 -9.22
CA LYS A 116 -22.48 2.63 -8.60
C LYS A 116 -21.95 2.18 -7.23
N VAL A 117 -20.65 1.87 -7.13
CA VAL A 117 -20.02 1.41 -5.89
C VAL A 117 -19.89 2.55 -4.88
N LYS A 118 -19.62 3.77 -5.37
CA LYS A 118 -19.25 4.95 -4.59
C LYS A 118 -18.08 4.63 -3.65
N PRO A 119 -16.91 4.27 -4.20
CA PRO A 119 -15.84 3.64 -3.43
C PRO A 119 -15.24 4.59 -2.40
N HIS A 120 -14.72 4.01 -1.32
CA HIS A 120 -13.95 4.75 -0.32
C HIS A 120 -12.53 5.05 -0.84
N VAL A 121 -11.98 4.14 -1.65
CA VAL A 121 -10.66 4.27 -2.25
C VAL A 121 -10.68 3.85 -3.73
N LEU A 122 -10.05 4.66 -4.58
CA LEU A 122 -9.76 4.35 -5.97
C LEU A 122 -8.24 4.25 -6.15
N VAL A 123 -7.75 3.09 -6.59
CA VAL A 123 -6.33 2.79 -6.76
C VAL A 123 -6.03 2.53 -8.23
N GLY A 124 -5.09 3.30 -8.80
CA GLY A 124 -4.62 3.19 -10.17
C GLY A 124 -3.25 2.53 -10.23
N LEU A 125 -3.18 1.41 -10.96
CA LEU A 125 -2.01 0.56 -11.20
C LEU A 125 -2.07 0.04 -12.65
N SER A 126 -2.45 0.92 -13.57
CA SER A 126 -2.78 0.57 -14.97
C SER A 126 -1.69 0.95 -15.97
N ASP A 127 -0.79 1.85 -15.56
CA ASP A 127 0.21 2.52 -16.40
C ASP A 127 -0.40 3.33 -17.55
N VAL A 128 -1.68 3.69 -17.44
CA VAL A 128 -2.40 4.53 -18.40
C VAL A 128 -2.60 5.93 -17.83
N GLY A 129 -1.75 6.85 -18.29
CA GLY A 129 -1.81 8.26 -17.90
C GLY A 129 -3.17 8.90 -18.19
N GLY A 130 -3.73 9.62 -17.22
CA GLY A 130 -4.99 10.36 -17.36
C GLY A 130 -6.26 9.51 -17.38
N ILE A 131 -6.19 8.21 -17.08
CA ILE A 131 -7.38 7.34 -17.03
C ILE A 131 -8.37 7.75 -15.91
N PHE A 132 -7.90 8.38 -14.83
CA PHE A 132 -8.75 9.06 -13.85
C PHE A 132 -9.05 10.47 -14.34
N ASN A 133 -9.82 10.54 -15.42
CA ASN A 133 -10.22 11.79 -16.04
C ASN A 133 -11.22 12.59 -15.18
N GLU A 134 -11.58 13.80 -15.64
CA GLU A 134 -12.49 14.69 -14.93
C GLU A 134 -13.83 14.03 -14.55
N GLU A 135 -14.39 13.16 -15.39
CA GLU A 135 -15.67 12.49 -15.09
C GLU A 135 -15.51 11.48 -13.95
N VAL A 136 -14.43 10.70 -13.96
CA VAL A 136 -14.11 9.73 -12.89
C VAL A 136 -13.86 10.46 -11.57
N LEU A 137 -13.08 11.55 -11.61
CA LEU A 137 -12.77 12.35 -10.42
C LEU A 137 -14.02 13.04 -9.86
N LYS A 138 -14.90 13.57 -10.72
CA LYS A 138 -16.21 14.09 -10.29
C LYS A 138 -17.08 12.99 -9.68
N ALA A 139 -17.06 11.77 -10.22
CA ALA A 139 -17.79 10.66 -9.61
C ALA A 139 -17.21 10.25 -8.24
N MET A 140 -15.90 10.36 -8.04
CA MET A 140 -15.26 10.15 -6.74
C MET A 140 -15.70 11.16 -5.67
N ARG A 141 -16.08 12.39 -6.07
CA ARG A 141 -16.68 13.38 -5.17
C ARG A 141 -17.98 12.88 -4.53
N GLU A 142 -18.71 12.01 -5.23
CA GLU A 142 -19.98 11.42 -4.78
C GLU A 142 -19.78 10.12 -3.96
N SER A 143 -18.56 9.86 -3.51
CA SER A 143 -18.22 8.74 -2.62
C SER A 143 -19.08 8.74 -1.35
N VAL A 144 -19.31 7.56 -0.77
CA VAL A 144 -19.93 7.44 0.57
C VAL A 144 -18.92 7.68 1.70
N SER A 145 -17.63 7.86 1.37
CA SER A 145 -16.60 8.21 2.33
C SER A 145 -16.63 9.70 2.65
N THR A 146 -16.44 10.07 3.91
CA THR A 146 -16.23 11.46 4.34
C THR A 146 -14.93 12.03 3.77
N LYS A 147 -13.93 11.18 3.55
CA LYS A 147 -12.61 11.54 3.03
C LYS A 147 -12.14 10.46 2.05
N PRO A 148 -12.64 10.46 0.80
CA PRO A 148 -12.28 9.44 -0.18
C PRO A 148 -10.81 9.56 -0.56
N ALA A 149 -10.19 8.43 -0.87
CA ALA A 149 -8.79 8.38 -1.29
C ALA A 149 -8.64 8.05 -2.77
N ILE A 150 -7.70 8.72 -3.43
CA ILE A 150 -7.33 8.51 -4.83
C ILE A 150 -5.83 8.26 -4.86
N PHE A 151 -5.45 7.04 -5.23
CA PHE A 151 -4.05 6.62 -5.34
C PHE A 151 -3.70 6.46 -6.83
N ALA A 152 -2.91 7.38 -7.39
CA ALA A 152 -2.41 7.35 -8.77
C ALA A 152 -0.97 6.80 -8.79
N MET A 153 -0.84 5.48 -8.68
CA MET A 153 0.43 4.83 -8.30
C MET A 153 1.33 4.50 -9.49
N SER A 154 0.84 4.60 -10.72
CA SER A 154 1.65 4.31 -11.90
C SER A 154 2.80 5.28 -12.10
N ASN A 155 3.91 4.74 -12.61
CA ASN A 155 5.18 5.44 -12.81
C ASN A 155 5.63 5.33 -14.28
N PRO A 156 6.41 6.28 -14.82
CA PRO A 156 6.76 7.58 -14.23
C PRO A 156 5.58 8.56 -14.25
N THR A 157 5.78 9.84 -13.90
CA THR A 157 4.74 10.88 -13.79
C THR A 157 3.77 10.95 -14.97
N MET A 158 4.24 10.70 -16.20
CA MET A 158 3.39 10.71 -17.42
C MET A 158 2.36 9.58 -17.46
N ASN A 159 2.59 8.50 -16.72
CA ASN A 159 1.70 7.34 -16.63
C ASN A 159 0.78 7.39 -15.39
N ALA A 160 0.93 8.40 -14.53
CA ALA A 160 0.06 8.56 -13.37
C ALA A 160 -1.39 8.74 -13.84
N GLU A 161 -2.31 8.03 -13.18
CA GLU A 161 -3.72 7.99 -13.59
C GLU A 161 -4.39 9.37 -13.58
N CYS A 162 -3.94 10.28 -12.71
CA CYS A 162 -4.26 11.70 -12.74
C CYS A 162 -3.15 12.52 -12.06
N THR A 163 -3.18 13.84 -12.26
CA THR A 163 -2.33 14.76 -11.50
C THR A 163 -2.98 15.09 -10.14
N ALA A 164 -2.16 15.48 -9.16
CA ALA A 164 -2.66 15.98 -7.88
C ALA A 164 -3.61 17.18 -8.06
N ILE A 165 -3.27 18.09 -8.97
CA ILE A 165 -4.08 19.29 -9.26
C ILE A 165 -5.46 18.89 -9.75
N ASP A 166 -5.55 17.96 -10.70
CA ASP A 166 -6.84 17.51 -11.25
C ASP A 166 -7.65 16.77 -10.17
N ALA A 167 -7.00 15.92 -9.36
CA ALA A 167 -7.65 15.22 -8.27
C ALA A 167 -8.31 16.20 -7.28
N PHE A 168 -7.57 17.16 -6.73
CA PHE A 168 -8.13 18.14 -5.80
C PHE A 168 -9.17 19.06 -6.46
N ARG A 169 -8.97 19.44 -7.73
CA ARG A 169 -9.92 20.27 -8.48
C ARG A 169 -11.26 19.57 -8.71
N HIS A 170 -11.24 18.31 -9.11
CA HIS A 170 -12.43 17.60 -9.58
C HIS A 170 -13.05 16.68 -8.52
N ALA A 171 -12.26 15.99 -7.70
CA ALA A 171 -12.78 15.15 -6.60
C ALA A 171 -13.05 15.95 -5.32
N GLY A 172 -12.41 17.11 -5.13
CA GLY A 172 -12.67 18.06 -4.05
C GLY A 172 -11.50 18.24 -3.08
N GLU A 173 -11.63 19.20 -2.15
CA GLU A 173 -10.55 19.54 -1.21
C GLU A 173 -10.36 18.51 -0.09
N ASN A 174 -11.41 17.76 0.28
CA ASN A 174 -11.40 16.82 1.39
C ASN A 174 -11.12 15.39 0.93
N ILE A 175 -10.12 15.21 0.07
CA ILE A 175 -9.65 13.90 -0.38
C ILE A 175 -8.31 13.56 0.27
N VAL A 176 -7.97 12.28 0.26
CA VAL A 176 -6.58 11.85 0.40
C VAL A 176 -6.04 11.57 -1.00
N PHE A 177 -4.93 12.21 -1.36
CA PHE A 177 -4.25 11.95 -2.62
C PHE A 177 -2.88 11.31 -2.37
N ALA A 178 -2.59 10.23 -3.09
CA ALA A 178 -1.28 9.61 -3.11
C ALA A 178 -0.86 9.25 -4.53
N SER A 179 0.43 9.27 -4.80
CA SER A 179 0.98 8.93 -6.11
C SER A 179 2.27 8.12 -6.01
N GLY A 180 2.59 7.35 -7.04
CA GLY A 180 3.86 6.61 -7.10
C GLY A 180 5.04 7.55 -7.37
N SER A 181 4.81 8.49 -8.30
CA SER A 181 5.76 9.55 -8.67
C SER A 181 5.58 10.78 -7.78
N PRO A 182 6.65 11.57 -7.56
CA PRO A 182 6.57 12.76 -6.73
C PRO A 182 5.76 13.87 -7.42
N PHE A 183 4.92 14.56 -6.65
CA PHE A 183 4.22 15.79 -7.03
C PHE A 183 4.34 16.79 -5.88
N GLU A 184 4.24 18.08 -6.20
CA GLU A 184 4.15 19.13 -5.19
C GLU A 184 2.77 19.15 -4.52
N ASN A 185 2.73 19.64 -3.28
CA ASN A 185 1.47 19.94 -2.61
C ASN A 185 0.68 21.00 -3.40
N VAL A 186 -0.65 20.91 -3.34
CA VAL A 186 -1.54 21.78 -4.13
C VAL A 186 -2.08 22.91 -3.26
N ASP A 187 -1.89 24.16 -3.67
CA ASP A 187 -2.61 25.30 -3.08
C ASP A 187 -4.08 25.26 -3.53
N LEU A 188 -5.00 25.15 -2.55
CA LEU A 188 -6.43 25.04 -2.81
C LEU A 188 -7.11 26.40 -3.02
N GLY A 189 -6.37 27.52 -2.90
CA GLY A 189 -6.86 28.87 -3.14
C GLY A 189 -7.74 29.45 -2.03
N ASN A 190 -7.99 28.69 -0.96
CA ASN A 190 -8.73 29.11 0.24
C ASN A 190 -7.83 29.20 1.48
N GLY A 191 -6.51 29.27 1.27
CA GLY A 191 -5.50 29.26 2.35
C GLY A 191 -5.22 27.87 2.94
N LYS A 192 -5.82 26.81 2.39
CA LYS A 192 -5.50 25.42 2.73
C LYS A 192 -4.59 24.80 1.68
N VAL A 193 -3.90 23.74 2.08
CA VAL A 193 -3.00 22.95 1.24
C VAL A 193 -3.57 21.54 1.08
N GLY A 194 -3.70 21.10 -0.17
CA GLY A 194 -3.93 19.71 -0.53
C GLY A 194 -2.61 18.95 -0.47
N HIS A 195 -2.42 18.15 0.58
CA HIS A 195 -1.20 17.38 0.78
C HIS A 195 -1.12 16.20 -0.19
N VAL A 196 0.03 16.05 -0.84
CA VAL A 196 0.30 14.95 -1.77
C VAL A 196 1.24 13.96 -1.12
N ASN A 197 0.79 12.71 -1.08
CA ASN A 197 1.55 11.60 -0.55
C ASN A 197 2.32 10.86 -1.63
N GLN A 198 3.46 10.29 -1.28
CA GLN A 198 4.20 9.41 -2.17
C GLN A 198 4.05 7.94 -1.74
N ALA A 199 3.13 7.21 -2.38
CA ALA A 199 2.92 5.79 -2.18
C ALA A 199 3.89 4.98 -3.05
N ASN A 200 5.15 4.92 -2.64
CA ASN A 200 6.22 4.28 -3.41
C ASN A 200 6.92 3.17 -2.59
N ASN A 201 7.27 2.06 -3.26
CA ASN A 201 7.89 0.89 -2.64
C ASN A 201 9.26 1.18 -1.98
N MET A 202 9.86 2.36 -2.21
CA MET A 202 11.04 2.85 -1.49
C MET A 202 10.94 2.79 0.04
N TYR A 203 9.72 2.87 0.59
CA TYR A 203 9.52 2.75 2.04
C TYR A 203 9.68 1.32 2.57
N LEU A 204 9.57 0.31 1.70
CA LEU A 204 9.51 -1.09 2.11
C LEU A 204 10.71 -1.90 1.65
N PHE A 205 11.10 -1.86 0.38
CA PHE A 205 12.14 -2.78 -0.12
C PHE A 205 13.48 -2.68 0.62
N PRO A 206 13.98 -1.50 1.05
CA PRO A 206 15.23 -1.43 1.80
C PRO A 206 15.12 -2.15 3.15
N GLY A 207 14.01 -1.93 3.86
CA GLY A 207 13.74 -2.54 5.17
C GLY A 207 13.49 -4.04 5.04
N ILE A 208 12.71 -4.48 4.05
CA ILE A 208 12.48 -5.91 3.76
C ILE A 208 13.81 -6.62 3.49
N GLY A 209 14.66 -6.04 2.63
CA GLY A 209 15.97 -6.60 2.32
C GLY A 209 16.86 -6.69 3.55
N LEU A 210 16.97 -5.60 4.32
CA LEU A 210 17.83 -5.54 5.50
C LEU A 210 17.34 -6.47 6.63
N GLY A 211 16.03 -6.48 6.92
CA GLY A 211 15.43 -7.35 7.93
C GLY A 211 15.58 -8.84 7.60
N THR A 212 15.36 -9.21 6.33
CA THR A 212 15.57 -10.58 5.85
C THR A 212 17.04 -10.99 5.93
N LEU A 213 17.96 -10.09 5.55
CA LEU A 213 19.39 -10.34 5.63
C LEU A 213 19.82 -10.60 7.08
N LEU A 214 19.41 -9.73 8.00
CA LEU A 214 19.84 -9.78 9.40
C LEU A 214 19.17 -10.89 10.22
N SER A 215 18.00 -11.37 9.80
CA SER A 215 17.38 -12.56 10.40
C SER A 215 18.03 -13.87 9.92
N GLY A 216 18.79 -13.84 8.83
CA GLY A 216 19.31 -15.05 8.16
C GLY A 216 18.24 -15.83 7.40
N ALA A 217 17.01 -15.30 7.28
CA ALA A 217 15.91 -16.02 6.65
C ALA A 217 16.19 -16.30 5.16
N ARG A 218 15.93 -17.55 4.76
CA ARG A 218 16.11 -18.00 3.36
C ARG A 218 14.91 -17.71 2.47
N LEU A 219 13.78 -17.36 3.08
CA LEU A 219 12.51 -17.10 2.45
C LEU A 219 11.97 -15.75 2.92
N ILE A 220 11.24 -15.07 2.05
CA ILE A 220 10.44 -13.88 2.39
C ILE A 220 8.99 -14.32 2.25
N THR A 221 8.27 -14.34 3.36
CA THR A 221 6.87 -14.80 3.41
C THR A 221 5.89 -13.65 3.26
N ASP A 222 4.63 -13.97 2.96
CA ASP A 222 3.56 -12.97 2.97
C ASP A 222 3.39 -12.33 4.37
N GLY A 223 3.67 -13.06 5.46
CA GLY A 223 3.62 -12.55 6.83
C GLY A 223 4.70 -11.50 7.12
N MET A 224 5.94 -11.74 6.68
CA MET A 224 7.01 -10.74 6.73
C MET A 224 6.68 -9.46 5.96
N LEU A 225 6.06 -9.58 4.77
CA LEU A 225 5.64 -8.43 3.97
C LEU A 225 4.47 -7.67 4.58
N GLN A 226 3.54 -8.39 5.19
CA GLN A 226 2.45 -7.79 5.95
C GLN A 226 2.99 -7.02 7.16
N ALA A 227 3.93 -7.58 7.92
CA ALA A 227 4.59 -6.93 9.04
C ALA A 227 5.31 -5.63 8.62
N ALA A 228 5.99 -5.65 7.46
CA ALA A 228 6.60 -4.45 6.88
C ALA A 228 5.57 -3.35 6.60
N SER A 229 4.41 -3.72 6.04
CA SER A 229 3.33 -2.80 5.67
C SER A 229 2.60 -2.23 6.90
N GLU A 230 2.32 -3.08 7.89
CA GLU A 230 1.73 -2.69 9.18
C GLU A 230 2.67 -1.77 9.95
N CYS A 231 3.99 -2.03 9.91
CA CYS A 231 5.01 -1.16 10.48
C CYS A 231 4.99 0.24 9.82
N LEU A 232 4.98 0.31 8.49
CA LEU A 232 4.88 1.59 7.78
C LEU A 232 3.58 2.34 8.13
N ALA A 233 2.45 1.63 8.25
CA ALA A 233 1.18 2.24 8.66
C ALA A 233 1.19 2.78 10.11
N SER A 234 2.06 2.25 10.97
CA SER A 234 2.19 2.71 12.36
C SER A 234 2.90 4.06 12.49
N TYR A 235 3.68 4.48 11.48
CA TYR A 235 4.33 5.80 11.43
C TYR A 235 3.34 6.94 11.21
N MET A 236 2.10 6.63 10.86
CA MET A 236 1.11 7.65 10.58
C MET A 236 0.61 8.26 11.90
N VAL A 237 0.93 9.54 12.09
CA VAL A 237 0.51 10.35 13.25
C VAL A 237 -0.90 10.90 13.01
N GLU A 238 -1.77 10.86 14.02
CA GLU A 238 -3.18 11.26 13.90
C GLU A 238 -3.35 12.68 13.33
N ASP A 239 -2.56 13.65 13.80
CA ASP A 239 -2.63 15.03 13.32
C ASP A 239 -2.33 15.17 11.82
N ASP A 240 -1.46 14.33 11.29
CA ASP A 240 -1.07 14.32 9.88
C ASP A 240 -2.10 13.56 9.03
N ILE A 241 -2.61 12.44 9.54
CA ILE A 241 -3.71 11.68 8.93
C ILE A 241 -4.96 12.57 8.75
N LEU A 242 -5.29 13.39 9.75
CA LEU A 242 -6.40 14.33 9.68
C LEU A 242 -6.20 15.40 8.61
N LYS A 243 -4.95 15.78 8.29
CA LYS A 243 -4.61 16.65 7.15
C LYS A 243 -4.55 15.90 5.81
N GLY A 244 -4.66 14.57 5.83
CA GLY A 244 -4.58 13.72 4.64
C GLY A 244 -3.15 13.30 4.29
N ILE A 245 -2.21 13.46 5.22
CA ILE A 245 -0.83 12.97 5.11
C ILE A 245 -0.79 11.56 5.67
N LEU A 246 -0.54 10.58 4.81
CA LEU A 246 -0.49 9.17 5.14
C LEU A 246 0.92 8.61 5.18
N TYR A 247 1.90 9.21 4.52
CA TYR A 247 3.26 8.65 4.48
C TYR A 247 4.21 9.58 5.25
N PRO A 248 5.22 9.02 5.95
CA PRO A 248 6.20 9.82 6.64
C PRO A 248 7.03 10.65 5.65
N SER A 249 7.72 11.67 6.15
CA SER A 249 8.67 12.42 5.33
C SER A 249 9.77 11.52 4.79
N ILE A 250 10.19 11.75 3.55
CA ILE A 250 11.34 11.08 2.94
C ILE A 250 12.64 11.36 3.69
N ASP A 251 12.73 12.48 4.43
CA ASP A 251 13.90 12.78 5.28
C ASP A 251 14.08 11.75 6.40
N SER A 252 12.99 11.11 6.84
CA SER A 252 12.98 10.05 7.85
C SER A 252 13.18 8.65 7.24
N ILE A 253 13.47 8.52 5.94
CA ILE A 253 13.49 7.21 5.25
C ILE A 253 14.46 6.21 5.87
N ARG A 254 15.59 6.66 6.42
CA ARG A 254 16.56 5.78 7.09
C ARG A 254 16.01 5.21 8.39
N GLU A 255 15.31 6.03 9.16
CA GLU A 255 14.65 5.61 10.40
C GLU A 255 13.52 4.62 10.09
N VAL A 256 12.68 4.95 9.10
CA VAL A 256 11.61 4.06 8.63
C VAL A 256 12.18 2.73 8.13
N THR A 257 13.30 2.76 7.40
CA THR A 257 13.99 1.55 6.93
C THR A 257 14.43 0.65 8.08
N ALA A 258 14.97 1.22 9.16
CA ALA A 258 15.42 0.45 10.31
C ALA A 258 14.24 -0.26 11.01
N GLU A 259 13.11 0.43 11.13
CA GLU A 259 11.93 -0.08 11.83
C GLU A 259 11.13 -1.08 10.99
N VAL A 260 11.04 -0.85 9.67
CA VAL A 260 10.54 -1.86 8.73
C VAL A 260 11.44 -3.10 8.76
N GLY A 261 12.77 -2.92 8.77
CA GLY A 261 13.72 -4.02 8.87
C GLY A 261 13.57 -4.81 10.17
N ALA A 262 13.36 -4.13 11.29
CA ALA A 262 13.12 -4.77 12.58
C ALA A 262 11.80 -5.55 12.58
N ALA A 263 10.72 -4.98 12.03
CA ALA A 263 9.44 -5.67 11.92
C ALA A 263 9.53 -6.95 11.06
N VAL A 264 10.27 -6.88 9.94
CA VAL A 264 10.50 -8.03 9.06
C VAL A 264 11.34 -9.11 9.75
N LEU A 265 12.39 -8.71 10.48
CA LEU A 265 13.21 -9.63 11.24
C LEU A 265 12.38 -10.34 12.32
N ARG A 266 11.58 -9.60 13.08
CA ARG A 266 10.72 -10.17 14.12
C ARG A 266 9.67 -11.13 13.53
N ALA A 267 9.07 -10.79 12.40
CA ALA A 267 8.18 -11.70 11.70
C ALA A 267 8.89 -13.00 11.28
N ALA A 268 10.13 -12.92 10.80
CA ALA A 268 10.92 -14.12 10.49
C ALA A 268 11.20 -14.98 11.74
N VAL A 269 11.42 -14.36 12.90
CA VAL A 269 11.57 -15.07 14.17
C VAL A 269 10.26 -15.74 14.60
N GLU A 270 9.14 -15.00 14.55
CA GLU A 270 7.81 -15.51 14.91
C GLU A 270 7.36 -16.67 14.00
N GLU A 271 7.81 -16.69 12.75
CA GLU A 271 7.52 -17.74 11.78
C GLU A 271 8.54 -18.91 11.80
N ASP A 272 9.47 -18.94 12.78
CA ASP A 272 10.55 -19.93 12.89
C ASP A 272 11.44 -20.04 11.63
N LEU A 273 11.66 -18.91 10.94
CA LEU A 273 12.47 -18.79 9.73
C LEU A 273 13.84 -18.13 9.94
N ALA A 274 14.08 -17.55 11.12
CA ALA A 274 15.34 -16.88 11.43
C ALA A 274 16.47 -17.90 11.71
N ASP A 275 17.55 -17.83 10.93
CA ASP A 275 18.78 -18.62 11.10
C ASP A 275 19.88 -17.84 11.87
N GLY A 276 19.70 -16.53 12.06
CA GLY A 276 20.74 -15.63 12.57
C GLY A 276 21.78 -15.22 11.51
N ARG A 277 22.65 -14.28 11.85
CA ARG A 277 23.73 -13.80 10.97
C ARG A 277 24.96 -13.40 11.77
N ASP A 278 26.12 -13.73 11.23
CA ASP A 278 27.44 -13.43 11.81
C ASP A 278 27.54 -13.93 13.27
N ASP A 279 27.67 -13.04 14.25
CA ASP A 279 27.76 -13.33 15.67
C ASP A 279 26.40 -13.44 16.37
N VAL A 280 25.31 -13.01 15.74
CA VAL A 280 23.96 -13.02 16.33
C VAL A 280 23.17 -14.24 15.87
N GLY A 281 23.01 -15.20 16.79
CA GLY A 281 22.28 -16.45 16.54
C GLY A 281 20.75 -16.33 16.65
N PRO A 282 19.99 -17.34 16.21
CA PRO A 282 18.52 -17.31 16.22
C PRO A 282 17.92 -17.23 17.63
N ARG A 283 18.62 -17.81 18.62
CA ARG A 283 18.23 -17.67 20.03
C ARG A 283 18.32 -16.23 20.50
N GLU A 284 19.38 -15.50 20.13
CA GLU A 284 19.54 -14.11 20.55
C GLU A 284 18.48 -13.22 19.91
N LEU A 285 18.23 -13.39 18.60
CA LEU A 285 17.15 -12.70 17.90
C LEU A 285 15.79 -12.92 18.57
N ALA A 286 15.49 -14.14 19.03
CA ALA A 286 14.25 -14.47 19.71
C ALA A 286 14.07 -13.79 21.08
N HIS A 287 15.14 -13.38 21.74
CA HIS A 287 15.09 -12.69 23.04
C HIS A 287 15.14 -11.16 22.91
N MET A 288 15.41 -10.61 21.72
CA MET A 288 15.43 -9.16 21.51
C MET A 288 14.02 -8.56 21.67
N SER A 289 13.94 -7.51 22.48
CA SER A 289 12.80 -6.59 22.49
C SER A 289 12.65 -5.89 21.13
N LYS A 290 11.53 -5.19 20.94
CA LYS A 290 11.30 -4.42 19.71
C LYS A 290 12.40 -3.37 19.53
N GLU A 291 12.71 -2.65 20.59
CA GLU A 291 13.70 -1.57 20.62
C GLU A 291 15.11 -2.10 20.35
N GLU A 292 15.49 -3.23 20.97
CA GLU A 292 16.77 -3.89 20.70
C GLU A 292 16.88 -4.39 19.26
N THR A 293 15.78 -4.88 18.68
CA THR A 293 15.79 -5.31 17.28
C THR A 293 16.04 -4.12 16.35
N VAL A 294 15.38 -2.98 16.59
CA VAL A 294 15.58 -1.75 15.81
C VAL A 294 17.04 -1.28 15.93
N GLU A 295 17.60 -1.32 17.14
CA GLU A 295 18.99 -0.91 17.36
C GLU A 295 19.98 -1.85 16.69
N TYR A 296 19.72 -3.16 16.71
CA TYR A 296 20.50 -4.15 15.97
C TYR A 296 20.48 -3.87 14.46
N VAL A 297 19.31 -3.55 13.90
CA VAL A 297 19.17 -3.18 12.49
C VAL A 297 19.96 -1.90 12.19
N ARG A 298 19.84 -0.85 13.02
CA ARG A 298 20.56 0.42 12.86
C ARG A 298 22.08 0.24 12.88
N HIS A 299 22.60 -0.55 13.81
CA HIS A 299 24.04 -0.86 13.90
C HIS A 299 24.59 -1.52 12.64
N ASN A 300 23.75 -2.28 11.94
CA ASN A 300 24.10 -2.96 10.71
C ASN A 300 23.83 -2.14 9.42
N MET A 301 23.31 -0.92 9.55
CA MET A 301 23.15 -0.03 8.39
C MET A 301 24.49 0.57 7.98
N TRP A 302 24.81 0.52 6.69
CA TRP A 302 25.97 1.23 6.16
C TRP A 302 25.76 2.75 6.19
N PHE A 303 26.80 3.47 6.60
CA PHE A 303 26.87 4.93 6.55
C PHE A 303 28.12 5.36 5.76
N PRO A 304 28.02 6.42 4.94
CA PRO A 304 29.14 6.94 4.15
C PRO A 304 30.15 7.73 5.01
N VAL A 305 30.61 7.14 6.12
CA VAL A 305 31.63 7.71 7.00
C VAL A 305 32.98 7.14 6.58
N TYR A 306 33.80 7.97 5.95
CA TYR A 306 35.14 7.56 5.54
C TYR A 306 36.02 7.29 6.76
N SER A 307 36.48 6.06 6.91
CA SER A 307 37.53 5.73 7.86
C SER A 307 38.88 6.19 7.31
N PRO A 308 39.77 6.75 8.14
CA PRO A 308 41.13 7.05 7.72
C PRO A 308 41.81 5.75 7.29
N LEU A 309 42.35 5.71 6.06
CA LEU A 309 43.17 4.60 5.59
C LEU A 309 44.51 4.65 6.31
N VAL A 310 44.60 4.03 7.49
CA VAL A 310 45.87 3.86 8.20
C VAL A 310 46.56 2.64 7.60
N HIS A 311 47.60 2.89 6.82
CA HIS A 311 48.48 1.83 6.34
C HIS A 311 49.34 1.40 7.54
N GLU A 312 49.05 0.23 8.13
CA GLU A 312 50.01 -0.39 9.06
C GLU A 312 51.29 -0.66 8.26
N LYS A 313 52.42 -0.16 8.79
CA LYS A 313 53.76 -0.32 8.21
C LYS A 313 54.46 -1.53 8.83
#